data_AF-A0AAW4BNT8-F1
#
_entry.id   AF-A0AAW4BNT8-F1
#
_cell.length_a   1.000
_cell.length_b   1.000
_cell.length_c   1.000
_cell.angle_alpha   90.00
_cell.angle_beta   90.00
_cell.angle_gamma   90.00
#
_symmetry.space_group_name_H-M   'P 1'
#
loop_
_entity.id
_entity.type
_entity.pdbx_description
1 polymer ?
#
loop_
_entity_poly.entity_id
_entity_poly.type
_entity_poly.pdbx_seq_one_letter_code
_entity_poly.pdbx_strand_id
1 'polypeptide(L)'
;MVVFNEDDDIVHEEGITINRSTDNAELELLALIEGLEYAEDGDVIYSDSEYCVKGFNLWLDGWKKKGWRRADKKQIKNRCLWQTVDALRADKYVEVKKVRAHS
;
A
#
# COMPACT_ATOMS: atom_id res chain seq x y z
N MET A 1 6.95 -0.32 -10.34
CA MET A 1 7.43 -0.97 -9.10
C MET A 1 8.89 -1.33 -9.31
N VAL A 2 9.73 -1.18 -8.30
CA VAL A 2 11.16 -1.56 -8.39
C VAL A 2 11.41 -2.58 -7.29
N VAL A 3 11.93 -3.74 -7.67
CA VAL A 3 12.31 -4.81 -6.75
C VAL A 3 13.84 -4.87 -6.69
N PHE A 4 14.37 -4.84 -5.47
CA PHE A 4 15.79 -4.96 -5.19
C PHE A 4 16.11 -6.38 -4.68
N ASN A 5 17.29 -6.90 -5.00
CA ASN A 5 17.81 -8.15 -4.40
C ASN A 5 18.61 -7.86 -3.12
N GLU A 6 19.20 -8.91 -2.52
CA GLU A 6 20.01 -8.80 -1.29
C GLU A 6 21.30 -7.97 -1.45
N ASP A 7 21.72 -7.70 -2.69
CA ASP A 7 22.89 -6.89 -3.04
C ASP A 7 22.51 -5.44 -3.43
N ASP A 8 21.26 -5.02 -3.20
CA ASP A 8 20.68 -3.73 -3.61
C ASP A 8 20.67 -3.49 -5.14
N ASP A 9 20.78 -4.54 -5.96
CA ASP A 9 20.63 -4.44 -7.41
C ASP A 9 19.14 -4.50 -7.81
N ILE A 10 18.78 -3.65 -8.78
CA ILE A 10 17.45 -3.67 -9.39
C ILE A 10 17.31 -4.94 -10.24
N VAL A 11 16.49 -5.89 -9.80
CA VAL A 11 16.22 -7.13 -10.54
C VAL A 11 14.95 -7.03 -11.39
N HIS A 12 14.09 -6.06 -11.10
CA HIS A 12 12.87 -5.84 -11.86
C HIS A 12 12.42 -4.38 -11.80
N GLU A 13 12.22 -3.78 -12.98
CA GLU A 13 11.63 -2.46 -13.14
C GLU A 13 10.50 -2.55 -14.18
N GLU A 14 9.26 -2.68 -13.70
CA GLU A 14 8.07 -2.50 -14.55
C GLU A 14 7.38 -1.17 -14.23
N GLY A 15 7.28 -0.33 -15.26
CA GLY A 15 6.52 0.91 -15.26
C GLY A 15 5.23 0.74 -16.05
N ILE A 16 4.09 0.74 -15.37
CA ILE A 16 2.78 0.73 -16.03
C ILE A 16 2.37 2.18 -16.33
N THR A 17 2.20 2.51 -17.62
CA THR A 17 1.60 3.79 -18.03
C THR A 17 0.09 3.63 -18.20
N ILE A 18 -0.70 4.12 -17.22
CA ILE A 18 -2.17 4.07 -17.31
C ILE A 18 -2.72 5.42 -17.79
N ASN A 19 -3.19 5.45 -19.04
CA ASN A 19 -3.88 6.59 -19.65
C ASN A 19 -5.37 6.64 -19.23
N ARG A 20 -5.59 6.93 -17.95
CA ARG A 20 -6.88 7.29 -17.36
C ARG A 20 -6.58 8.39 -16.34
N SER A 21 -7.58 9.18 -15.94
CA SER A 21 -7.47 10.05 -14.75
C SER A 21 -7.37 9.19 -13.48
N THR A 22 -6.34 8.35 -13.41
CA THR A 22 -6.05 7.46 -12.29
C THR A 22 -5.43 8.37 -11.26
N ASP A 23 -6.19 8.66 -10.20
CA ASP A 23 -5.65 9.36 -9.06
C ASP A 23 -4.39 8.62 -8.61
N ASN A 24 -3.25 9.31 -8.51
CA ASN A 24 -1.96 8.73 -8.15
C ASN A 24 -2.06 7.76 -6.93
N ALA A 25 -2.94 8.08 -5.98
CA ALA A 25 -3.24 7.26 -4.80
C ALA A 25 -3.90 5.89 -5.09
N GLU A 26 -4.61 5.71 -6.20
CA GLU A 26 -5.16 4.41 -6.63
C GLU A 26 -4.05 3.51 -7.15
N LEU A 27 -3.14 4.05 -7.97
CA LEU A 27 -1.97 3.31 -8.48
C LEU A 27 -1.03 2.91 -7.34
N GLU A 28 -0.75 3.83 -6.41
CA GLU A 28 0.07 3.53 -5.22
C GLU A 28 -0.54 2.42 -4.36
N LEU A 29 -1.88 2.39 -4.22
CA LEU A 29 -2.59 1.34 -3.48
C LEU A 29 -2.53 -0.02 -4.18
N LEU A 30 -2.64 -0.04 -5.51
CA LEU A 30 -2.48 -1.28 -6.28
C LEU A 30 -1.08 -1.85 -6.12
N ALA A 31 -0.05 -0.99 -6.18
CA ALA A 31 1.33 -1.41 -5.93
C ALA A 31 1.53 -1.94 -4.50
N LEU A 32 0.88 -1.34 -3.50
CA LEU A 32 0.90 -1.87 -2.13
C LEU A 32 0.23 -3.25 -2.03
N ILE A 33 -0.91 -3.45 -2.70
CA ILE A 33 -1.61 -4.75 -2.72
C ILE A 33 -0.72 -5.81 -3.34
N GLU A 34 -0.12 -5.52 -4.49
CA GLU A 34 0.80 -6.43 -5.18
C GLU A 34 1.99 -6.80 -4.29
N GLY A 35 2.60 -5.80 -3.63
CA GLY A 35 3.67 -6.04 -2.66
C GLY A 35 3.24 -6.90 -1.47
N LEU A 36 2.01 -6.72 -0.96
CA LEU A 36 1.46 -7.54 0.13
C LEU A 36 1.11 -8.96 -0.30
N GLU A 37 0.68 -9.15 -1.55
CA GLU A 37 0.44 -10.48 -2.11
C GLU A 37 1.76 -11.26 -2.23
N TYR A 38 2.84 -10.59 -2.64
CA TYR A 38 4.17 -11.18 -2.77
C TYR A 38 4.89 -11.41 -1.43
N ALA A 39 4.75 -10.49 -0.47
CA ALA A 39 5.45 -10.56 0.82
C ALA A 39 5.10 -11.81 1.64
N GLU A 40 6.08 -12.36 2.35
CA GLU A 40 5.93 -13.44 3.32
C GLU A 40 5.90 -12.91 4.76
N ASP A 41 5.59 -13.78 5.72
CA ASP A 41 5.56 -13.40 7.14
C ASP A 41 6.95 -12.98 7.63
N GLY A 42 7.04 -11.76 8.17
CA GLY A 42 8.28 -11.14 8.64
C GLY A 42 8.89 -10.13 7.67
N ASP A 43 8.39 -10.07 6.43
CA ASP A 43 8.89 -9.13 5.43
C ASP A 43 8.54 -7.67 5.75
N VAL A 44 9.36 -6.78 5.19
CA VAL A 44 9.19 -5.33 5.29
C VAL A 44 9.01 -4.74 3.89
N ILE A 45 7.83 -4.20 3.62
CA ILE A 45 7.55 -3.50 2.37
C ILE A 45 7.95 -2.04 2.54
N TYR A 46 8.78 -1.55 1.62
CA TYR A 46 9.14 -0.14 1.56
C TYR A 46 8.31 0.60 0.50
N SER A 47 7.73 1.73 0.89
CA SER A 47 6.94 2.58 -0.01
C SER A 47 7.31 4.05 0.19
N ASP A 48 7.37 4.83 -0.88
CA ASP A 48 7.51 6.30 -0.83
C ASP A 48 6.18 7.02 -0.61
N SER A 49 5.07 6.33 -0.90
CA SER A 49 3.72 6.83 -0.69
C SER A 49 3.38 6.94 0.80
N GLU A 50 3.36 8.18 1.28
CA GLU A 50 2.87 8.48 2.62
C GLU A 50 1.41 8.07 2.82
N TYR A 51 0.62 8.08 1.73
CA TYR A 51 -0.76 7.63 1.76
C TYR A 51 -0.86 6.12 2.07
N CYS A 52 -0.02 5.31 1.43
CA CYS A 52 0.07 3.87 1.69
C CYS A 52 0.60 3.58 3.09
N VAL A 53 1.74 4.18 3.46
CA VAL A 53 2.39 3.95 4.76
C VAL A 53 1.48 4.35 5.92
N LYS A 54 0.88 5.55 5.90
CA LYS A 54 -0.03 5.98 6.97
C LYS A 54 -1.36 5.24 6.92
N GLY A 55 -1.86 4.93 5.73
CA GLY A 55 -3.12 4.21 5.59
C GLY A 55 -3.05 2.82 6.17
N PHE A 56 -1.99 2.08 5.84
CA PHE A 56 -1.73 0.74 6.36
C PHE A 56 -1.52 0.74 7.88
N ASN A 57 -0.65 1.63 8.38
CA ASN A 57 -0.23 1.59 9.79
C ASN A 57 -1.17 2.32 10.77
N LEU A 58 -1.89 3.35 10.33
CA LEU A 58 -2.62 4.26 11.23
C LEU A 58 -4.12 4.36 10.96
N TRP A 59 -4.55 4.26 9.70
CA TRP A 59 -5.93 4.61 9.34
C TRP A 59 -6.86 3.40 9.21
N LEU A 60 -6.34 2.25 8.76
CA LEU A 60 -7.13 1.03 8.53
C LEU A 60 -8.04 0.67 9.70
N ASP A 61 -7.48 0.56 10.90
CA ASP A 61 -8.23 0.17 12.10
C ASP A 61 -9.33 1.18 12.43
N GLY A 62 -9.04 2.48 12.24
CA GLY A 62 -10.00 3.55 12.44
C GLY A 62 -11.13 3.54 11.42
N TRP A 63 -10.83 3.27 10.15
CA TRP A 63 -11.84 3.15 9.09
C TRP A 63 -12.69 1.91 9.28
N LYS A 64 -12.10 0.77 9.63
CA LYS A 64 -12.83 -0.48 9.93
C LYS A 64 -13.82 -0.29 11.06
N LYS A 65 -13.40 0.33 12.17
CA LYS A 65 -14.28 0.67 13.31
C LYS A 65 -15.43 1.62 12.92
N LYS A 66 -15.20 2.51 11.95
CA LYS A 66 -16.21 3.44 11.43
C LYS A 66 -17.00 2.90 10.24
N GLY A 67 -16.90 1.60 9.94
CA GLY A 67 -17.62 0.96 8.83
C GLY A 67 -17.21 1.52 7.46
N TRP A 68 -15.92 1.83 7.29
CA TRP A 68 -15.32 2.35 6.06
C TRP A 68 -15.84 3.74 5.63
N ARG A 69 -16.11 4.59 6.62
CA ARG A 69 -16.59 5.96 6.43
C ARG A 69 -15.66 7.00 7.05
N ARG A 70 -15.62 8.16 6.41
CA ARG A 70 -14.98 9.38 6.93
C ARG A 70 -15.83 10.00 8.04
N ALA A 71 -15.25 10.95 8.77
CA ALA A 71 -15.92 11.65 9.88
C ALA A 71 -17.19 12.41 9.42
N ASP A 72 -17.23 12.86 8.16
CA ASP A 72 -18.38 13.49 7.52
C ASP A 72 -19.43 12.49 6.99
N LYS A 73 -19.34 11.22 7.41
CA LYS A 73 -20.19 10.09 7.00
C LYS A 73 -20.09 9.69 5.52
N LYS A 74 -19.23 10.33 4.72
CA LYS A 74 -18.97 9.92 3.34
C LYS A 74 -18.14 8.65 3.31
N GLN A 75 -18.24 7.91 2.21
CA GLN A 75 -17.40 6.73 1.99
C GLN A 75 -15.93 7.17 1.86
N ILE A 76 -15.00 6.34 2.36
CA ILE A 76 -13.58 6.59 2.09
C ILE A 76 -13.29 6.37 0.60
N LYS A 77 -12.37 7.14 0.06
CA LYS A 77 -11.84 6.91 -1.29
C LYS A 77 -11.13 5.56 -1.33
N ASN A 78 -11.20 4.86 -2.47
CA ASN A 78 -10.55 3.56 -2.70
C ASN A 78 -10.93 2.49 -1.67
N ARG A 79 -12.17 2.53 -1.16
CA ARG A 79 -12.67 1.60 -0.15
C ARG A 79 -12.41 0.14 -0.50
N CYS A 80 -12.72 -0.28 -1.72
CA CYS A 80 -12.55 -1.67 -2.14
C CYS A 80 -11.09 -2.11 -2.04
N LEU A 81 -10.14 -1.28 -2.49
CA LEU A 81 -8.71 -1.56 -2.39
C LEU A 81 -8.26 -1.64 -0.93
N TRP A 82 -8.70 -0.71 -0.08
CA TRP A 82 -8.38 -0.76 1.35
C TRP A 82 -8.95 -1.98 2.07
N GLN A 83 -10.10 -2.50 1.62
CA GLN A 83 -10.65 -3.75 2.15
C GLN A 83 -9.79 -4.95 1.76
N THR A 84 -9.24 -4.97 0.54
CA THR A 84 -8.25 -5.98 0.12
C THR A 84 -6.98 -5.90 0.97
N VAL A 85 -6.45 -4.68 1.19
CA VAL A 85 -5.29 -4.46 2.05
C VAL A 85 -5.56 -4.95 3.49
N ASP A 86 -6.72 -4.66 4.07
CA ASP A 86 -7.11 -5.14 5.40
C ASP A 86 -7.18 -6.68 5.48
N ALA A 87 -7.66 -7.32 4.41
CA ALA A 87 -7.71 -8.79 4.35
C ALA A 87 -6.29 -9.39 4.30
N LEU A 88 -5.41 -8.87 3.44
CA LEU A 88 -4.02 -9.33 3.33
C LEU A 88 -3.24 -9.08 4.63
N ARG A 89 -3.41 -7.90 5.25
CA ARG A 89 -2.79 -7.54 6.53
C ARG A 89 -3.28 -8.43 7.68
N ALA A 90 -4.52 -8.94 7.63
CA ALA A 90 -5.05 -9.79 8.68
C ALA A 90 -4.50 -11.22 8.60
N ASP A 91 -4.08 -11.66 7.41
CA ASP A 91 -3.57 -13.01 7.16
C ASP A 91 -2.05 -13.12 7.35
N LYS A 92 -1.31 -12.01 7.15
CA LYS A 92 0.16 -11.99 7.18
C LYS A 92 0.74 -11.02 8.22
N TYR A 93 1.89 -11.36 8.78
CA TYR A 93 2.69 -10.46 9.62
C TYR A 93 3.69 -9.67 8.77
N VAL A 94 3.25 -8.54 8.21
CA VAL A 94 4.07 -7.67 7.34
C VAL A 94 4.14 -6.25 7.91
N GLU A 95 5.31 -5.63 7.84
CA GLU A 95 5.50 -4.22 8.19
C GLU A 95 5.64 -3.35 6.93
N VAL A 96 5.00 -2.17 6.90
CA VAL A 96 5.13 -1.21 5.78
C VAL A 96 5.88 0.03 6.27
N LYS A 97 7.05 0.31 5.69
CA LYS A 97 7.92 1.45 6.05
C LYS A 97 8.04 2.46 4.93
N LYS A 98 8.27 3.73 5.32
CA LYS A 98 8.61 4.78 4.35
C LYS A 98 10.07 4.60 3.89
N VAL A 99 10.34 4.64 2.59
CA VAL A 99 11.73 4.77 2.11
C VAL A 99 12.34 6.05 2.67
N ARG A 100 13.59 5.99 3.10
CA ARG A 100 14.36 7.21 3.36
C ARG A 100 14.66 7.81 1.99
N ALA A 101 14.12 9.00 1.71
CA ALA A 101 14.41 9.71 0.47
C ALA A 101 15.94 9.76 0.28
N HIS A 102 16.41 9.30 -0.87
CA HIS A 102 17.81 9.47 -1.25
C HIS A 102 18.05 10.98 -1.43
N SER A 103 19.05 11.51 -0.72
CA SER A 103 19.57 12.87 -0.92
C SER A 103 20.42 12.95 -2.18
#